data_AF-A0AA91IB38-F1
#
_entry.id   AF-A0AA91IB38-F1
#
_cell.length_a   1.000
_cell.length_b   1.000
_cell.length_c   1.000
_cell.angle_alpha   90.00
_cell.angle_beta   90.00
_cell.angle_gamma   90.00
#
_symmetry.space_group_name_H-M   'P 1'
#
loop_
_entity.id
_entity.type
_entity.pdbx_description
1 polymer ?
#
loop_
_entity_poly.entity_id
_entity_poly.type
_entity_poly.pdbx_seq_one_letter_code
_entity_poly.pdbx_strand_id
1 'polypeptide(L)'
;MRAFFSPRALANLAKLVLAPPVLIALSGISSAFAAMDEVGRATPSSHRLKFFVDPELAADIGPAEAGRRLAQYVADVNTVFTRETVRSFVFDPATDLQLVAPAAAPACSYNGLVNGEVVVCVSKSTRGYSHGGLSTSWTFPQKGVAWNLNWIAIHDPLRLSRAITPAAPESTEKDYLGRQLKTLLHELEHVFGAGAGEYYNGIAVADTTGVAPITDLALSSDTDRYWWTRQDWRLDPLLGTVFEQRRDPAANRVATLDMIRFTAGTKANIDTDWSDWPKLGSSKFMAATTATQVRVTDRDSGAALPGAQVSVWRDPGGGKPLVMLVTGVADASGRFTFDWNCGFSCFAVGKTTLLAKARAANRAPGASWFTIFDAFEQKAVQGQSMFTIDLALGSADATPPIVSLAAPSMATVGQLTVIAPAVVDNAGVWGVKVLGRDSIPICTFTAPPYTCSWTPTSPGAQTIRVVAVDAAGNSAVASANVIVNPPSDGVPPAVSLSVPPGVAAGMAARLAATASDNVAVAELKFIVDGRTACTLRAAPYVCAWTPKRPGAANVEVRAADAAGNVASASANVRVEGLRAEDL
;
A
#
# COMPACT_ATOMS: atom_id res chain seq x y z
N MET A 1 13.24 22.77 -47.00
CA MET A 1 13.32 23.92 -47.92
C MET A 1 11.95 24.58 -47.95
N ARG A 2 11.74 25.61 -47.12
CA ARG A 2 11.60 27.03 -47.50
C ARG A 2 10.50 27.31 -48.53
N ALA A 3 9.47 28.06 -48.13
CA ALA A 3 9.13 29.32 -48.80
C ALA A 3 8.29 30.23 -47.89
N PHE A 4 8.79 31.44 -47.71
CA PHE A 4 8.19 32.57 -47.00
C PHE A 4 7.11 33.24 -47.84
N PHE A 5 6.11 33.87 -47.20
CA PHE A 5 5.31 34.94 -47.81
C PHE A 5 5.38 36.22 -46.98
N SER A 6 5.49 37.35 -47.71
CA SER A 6 5.69 38.73 -47.27
C SER A 6 4.35 39.48 -47.10
N PRO A 7 4.24 40.49 -46.20
CA PRO A 7 2.99 41.19 -45.85
C PRO A 7 2.87 42.61 -46.47
N ARG A 8 1.63 43.13 -46.56
CA ARG A 8 1.20 44.55 -46.71
C ARG A 8 -0.35 44.55 -46.71
N ALA A 9 -1.14 45.46 -46.16
CA ALA A 9 -1.05 46.66 -45.31
C ALA A 9 -2.51 46.96 -44.87
N LEU A 10 -2.87 47.17 -43.59
CA LEU A 10 -2.94 48.46 -42.85
C LEU A 10 -3.65 49.64 -43.55
N ALA A 11 -4.90 49.92 -43.12
CA ALA A 11 -5.51 51.26 -42.98
C ALA A 11 -6.79 51.12 -42.11
N ASN A 12 -6.72 51.46 -40.81
CA ASN A 12 -7.19 52.71 -40.19
C ASN A 12 -8.73 52.88 -40.09
N LEU A 13 -9.26 52.77 -38.87
CA LEU A 13 -9.95 53.88 -38.18
C LEU A 13 -10.33 53.53 -36.73
N ALA A 14 -9.74 54.26 -35.80
CA ALA A 14 -10.10 54.30 -34.39
C ALA A 14 -11.29 55.25 -34.16
N LYS A 15 -12.32 54.79 -33.42
CA LYS A 15 -13.12 55.61 -32.51
C LYS A 15 -13.44 54.81 -31.24
N LEU A 16 -13.52 55.57 -30.15
CA LEU A 16 -13.27 55.22 -28.74
C LEU A 16 -14.58 54.90 -27.98
N VAL A 17 -14.48 54.08 -26.92
CA VAL A 17 -15.24 54.10 -25.63
C VAL A 17 -16.53 53.26 -25.41
N LEU A 18 -16.34 52.25 -24.52
CA LEU A 18 -17.13 51.66 -23.40
C LEU A 18 -18.57 51.09 -23.53
N ALA A 19 -18.68 49.75 -23.36
CA ALA A 19 -19.69 49.01 -22.56
C ALA A 19 -19.17 47.55 -22.29
N PRO A 20 -19.63 46.83 -21.24
CA PRO A 20 -18.86 45.77 -20.54
C PRO A 20 -18.86 44.41 -21.27
N PRO A 21 -17.97 43.45 -20.91
CA PRO A 21 -18.02 42.14 -21.54
C PRO A 21 -19.24 41.38 -21.02
N VAL A 22 -20.13 41.03 -21.95
CA VAL A 22 -21.13 39.99 -21.78
C VAL A 22 -20.38 38.69 -21.51
N LEU A 23 -20.53 38.17 -20.29
CA LEU A 23 -20.03 36.86 -19.89
C LEU A 23 -20.89 35.80 -20.61
N ILE A 24 -20.42 35.30 -21.74
CA ILE A 24 -21.02 34.12 -22.38
C ILE A 24 -20.58 32.91 -21.55
N ALA A 25 -21.50 32.40 -20.73
CA ALA A 25 -21.33 31.17 -20.00
C ALA A 25 -21.25 30.00 -20.99
N LEU A 26 -20.04 29.48 -21.22
CA LEU A 26 -19.82 28.15 -21.78
C LEU A 26 -20.11 27.13 -20.68
N SER A 27 -21.38 26.81 -20.51
CA SER A 27 -21.83 25.65 -19.75
C SER A 27 -21.70 24.39 -20.61
N GLY A 28 -20.92 23.42 -20.15
CA GLY A 28 -20.94 22.05 -20.66
C GLY A 28 -19.57 21.50 -21.03
N ILE A 29 -18.88 20.96 -20.03
CA ILE A 29 -18.43 19.56 -19.93
C ILE A 29 -18.02 19.41 -18.47
N SER A 30 -18.98 19.03 -17.62
CA SER A 30 -18.66 18.46 -16.32
C SER A 30 -18.34 16.99 -16.56
N SER A 31 -17.08 16.59 -16.37
CA SER A 31 -16.75 15.21 -16.06
C SER A 31 -17.39 14.88 -14.71
N ALA A 32 -18.62 14.39 -14.74
CA ALA A 32 -19.35 13.98 -13.55
C ALA A 32 -18.70 12.70 -12.99
N PHE A 33 -17.71 12.86 -12.12
CA PHE A 33 -17.54 11.92 -11.03
C PHE A 33 -18.74 12.17 -10.11
N ALA A 34 -19.73 11.27 -10.12
CA ALA A 34 -20.79 11.30 -9.11
C ALA A 34 -20.11 11.03 -7.76
N ALA A 35 -19.75 12.12 -7.07
CA ALA A 35 -19.03 12.11 -5.81
C ALA A 35 -19.98 11.77 -4.66
N MET A 36 -19.39 11.60 -3.47
CA MET A 36 -19.99 11.42 -2.13
C MET A 36 -21.16 12.38 -1.73
N ASP A 37 -21.80 13.08 -2.65
CA ASP A 37 -22.89 14.02 -2.37
C ASP A 37 -24.15 13.32 -1.81
N GLU A 38 -24.29 11.99 -1.97
CA GLU A 38 -25.33 11.20 -1.29
C GLU A 38 -24.87 10.56 0.04
N VAL A 39 -23.55 10.41 0.25
CA VAL A 39 -22.95 9.77 1.43
C VAL A 39 -22.07 10.81 2.12
N GLY A 40 -22.65 11.52 3.09
CA GLY A 40 -22.06 12.74 3.67
C GLY A 40 -20.56 12.63 3.95
N ARG A 41 -19.78 13.60 3.47
CA ARG A 41 -18.34 13.68 3.76
C ARG A 41 -18.13 14.11 5.20
N ALA A 42 -17.40 13.31 5.96
CA ALA A 42 -16.88 13.72 7.23
C ALA A 42 -15.91 14.89 7.07
N THR A 43 -15.96 15.83 8.00
CA THR A 43 -14.90 16.82 8.14
C THR A 43 -13.62 16.14 8.61
N PRO A 44 -12.44 16.66 8.23
CA PRO A 44 -11.17 16.20 8.79
C PRO A 44 -11.23 16.13 10.32
N SER A 45 -10.82 14.99 10.87
CA SER A 45 -10.98 14.71 12.30
C SER A 45 -9.78 13.98 12.86
N SER A 46 -9.42 14.31 14.11
CA SER A 46 -8.36 13.64 14.84
C SER A 46 -8.94 12.82 15.99
N HIS A 47 -8.50 11.57 16.11
CA HIS A 47 -9.00 10.59 17.08
C HIS A 47 -7.89 10.21 18.06
N ARG A 48 -8.23 10.10 19.34
CA ARG A 48 -7.27 9.76 20.39
C ARG A 48 -7.12 8.25 20.48
N LEU A 49 -5.91 7.74 20.23
CA LEU A 49 -5.58 6.33 20.46
C LEU A 49 -5.17 6.12 21.91
N LYS A 50 -5.78 5.15 22.59
CA LYS A 50 -5.42 4.73 23.95
C LYS A 50 -4.95 3.29 23.95
N PHE A 51 -3.70 3.06 24.32
CA PHE A 51 -3.08 1.74 24.35
C PHE A 51 -3.21 1.11 25.74
N PHE A 52 -3.81 -0.08 25.78
CA PHE A 52 -3.82 -0.96 26.96
C PHE A 52 -2.97 -2.17 26.62
N VAL A 53 -1.78 -2.24 27.19
CA VAL A 53 -0.74 -3.18 26.78
C VAL A 53 -0.37 -4.07 27.94
N ASP A 54 -0.30 -5.37 27.67
CA ASP A 54 0.21 -6.35 28.61
C ASP A 54 1.60 -5.92 29.16
N PRO A 55 1.76 -5.78 30.50
CA PRO A 55 3.02 -5.37 31.10
C PRO A 55 4.22 -6.21 30.68
N GLU A 56 4.02 -7.50 30.34
CA GLU A 56 5.10 -8.38 29.89
C GLU A 56 5.76 -7.89 28.58
N LEU A 57 5.03 -7.15 27.74
CA LEU A 57 5.58 -6.58 26.50
C LEU A 57 6.52 -5.40 26.74
N ALA A 58 6.43 -4.78 27.91
CA ALA A 58 7.25 -3.64 28.31
C ALA A 58 8.28 -3.99 29.39
N ALA A 59 8.31 -5.23 29.90
CA ALA A 59 9.15 -5.64 31.01
C ALA A 59 10.65 -5.34 30.79
N ASP A 60 11.15 -5.60 29.58
CA ASP A 60 12.58 -5.45 29.26
C ASP A 60 12.98 -4.02 28.85
N ILE A 61 12.02 -3.22 28.36
CA ILE A 61 12.29 -1.89 27.79
C ILE A 61 11.83 -0.76 28.70
N GLY A 62 10.93 -1.06 29.63
CA GLY A 62 10.29 -0.09 30.52
C GLY A 62 9.17 0.73 29.85
N PRO A 63 8.33 1.40 30.65
CA PRO A 63 7.15 2.12 30.15
C PRO A 63 7.48 3.29 29.22
N ALA A 64 8.56 4.04 29.51
CA ALA A 64 8.95 5.21 28.73
C ALA A 64 9.37 4.83 27.30
N GLU A 65 10.16 3.77 27.15
CA GLU A 65 10.59 3.27 25.84
C GLU A 65 9.43 2.60 25.09
N ALA A 66 8.56 1.88 25.78
CA ALA A 66 7.31 1.36 25.21
C ALA A 66 6.46 2.50 24.63
N GLY A 67 6.26 3.58 25.40
CA GLY A 67 5.55 4.78 24.96
C GLY A 67 6.20 5.45 23.75
N ARG A 68 7.53 5.63 23.76
CA ARG A 68 8.28 6.18 22.60
C ARG A 68 8.06 5.35 21.34
N ARG A 69 8.15 4.02 21.43
CA ARG A 69 7.97 3.12 20.30
C ARG A 69 6.53 3.17 19.77
N LEU A 70 5.53 3.10 20.65
CA LEU A 70 4.13 3.20 20.26
C LEU A 70 3.79 4.54 19.61
N ALA A 71 4.38 5.65 20.07
CA ALA A 71 4.25 6.94 19.38
C ALA A 71 4.73 6.86 17.92
N GLN A 72 5.80 6.11 17.65
CA GLN A 72 6.26 5.87 16.28
C GLN A 72 5.29 4.99 15.48
N TYR A 73 4.61 4.02 16.10
CA TYR A 73 3.55 3.22 15.44
C TYR A 73 2.39 4.12 15.00
N VAL A 74 1.98 5.07 15.86
CA VAL A 74 0.92 6.03 15.55
C VAL A 74 1.33 7.01 14.45
N ALA A 75 2.60 7.38 14.36
CA ALA A 75 3.10 8.14 13.22
C ALA A 75 3.09 7.32 11.91
N ASP A 76 3.32 6.01 11.97
CA ASP A 76 3.32 5.11 10.80
C ASP A 76 1.91 4.85 10.26
N VAL A 77 1.03 4.34 11.12
CA VAL A 77 -0.22 5.04 11.43
C VAL A 77 -0.71 6.12 10.44
N ASN A 78 -0.47 7.35 10.88
CA ASN A 78 -0.84 8.58 10.22
C ASN A 78 -0.19 8.76 8.85
N THR A 79 0.99 8.20 8.58
CA THR A 79 1.62 8.29 7.25
C THR A 79 0.70 7.71 6.17
N VAL A 80 -0.06 6.66 6.49
CA VAL A 80 -1.07 6.09 5.61
C VAL A 80 -2.39 6.87 5.73
N PHE A 81 -2.95 6.97 6.93
CA PHE A 81 -4.29 7.53 7.12
C PHE A 81 -4.42 8.98 6.66
N THR A 82 -3.45 9.85 6.93
CA THR A 82 -3.51 11.26 6.52
C THR A 82 -3.26 11.46 5.03
N ARG A 83 -2.58 10.50 4.37
CA ARG A 83 -2.40 10.49 2.92
C ARG A 83 -3.66 10.01 2.20
N GLU A 84 -4.31 9.00 2.74
CA GLU A 84 -5.39 8.28 2.07
C GLU A 84 -6.79 8.76 2.47
N THR A 85 -6.96 9.43 3.62
CA THR A 85 -8.28 9.73 4.25
C THR A 85 -8.30 11.08 4.97
N VAL A 86 -9.48 11.50 5.43
CA VAL A 86 -9.66 12.69 6.28
C VAL A 86 -9.45 12.42 7.77
N ARG A 87 -9.01 11.22 8.15
CA ARG A 87 -8.80 10.82 9.54
C ARG A 87 -7.33 10.90 9.93
N SER A 88 -7.09 11.29 11.17
CA SER A 88 -5.78 11.23 11.80
C SER A 88 -5.90 10.75 13.24
N PHE A 89 -4.77 10.39 13.82
CA PHE A 89 -4.68 9.90 15.18
C PHE A 89 -3.69 10.69 16.02
N VAL A 90 -4.02 10.86 17.30
CA VAL A 90 -3.13 11.44 18.31
C VAL A 90 -2.93 10.44 19.45
N PHE A 91 -1.73 10.45 20.02
CA PHE A 91 -1.34 9.60 21.13
C PHE A 91 -0.31 10.32 21.98
N ASP A 92 -0.63 10.51 23.26
CA ASP A 92 0.30 10.97 24.28
C ASP A 92 0.66 9.80 25.20
N PRO A 93 1.91 9.29 25.17
CA PRO A 93 2.28 8.14 25.99
C PRO A 93 2.16 8.39 27.51
N ALA A 94 2.13 9.64 27.96
CA ALA A 94 1.97 9.95 29.38
C ALA A 94 0.52 9.73 29.87
N THR A 95 -0.48 9.93 29.00
CA THR A 95 -1.90 9.85 29.39
C THR A 95 -2.65 8.69 28.72
N ASP A 96 -2.16 8.24 27.57
CA ASP A 96 -2.87 7.34 26.67
C ASP A 96 -2.27 5.93 26.66
N LEU A 97 -1.17 5.66 27.37
CA LEU A 97 -0.62 4.32 27.58
C LEU A 97 -0.90 3.81 28.99
N GLN A 98 -1.50 2.64 29.09
CA GLN A 98 -1.65 1.90 30.33
C GLN A 98 -1.05 0.51 30.19
N LEU A 99 -0.07 0.19 31.03
CA LEU A 99 0.49 -1.16 31.13
C LEU A 99 -0.37 -1.98 32.08
N VAL A 100 -1.36 -2.65 31.51
CA VAL A 100 -2.31 -3.51 32.20
C VAL A 100 -2.77 -4.59 31.23
N ALA A 101 -2.93 -5.82 31.72
CA ALA A 101 -3.45 -6.91 30.90
C ALA A 101 -4.81 -6.51 30.31
N PRO A 102 -5.05 -6.65 29.00
CA PRO A 102 -6.31 -6.24 28.37
C PRO A 102 -7.56 -6.81 29.02
N ALA A 103 -7.51 -8.03 29.55
CA ALA A 103 -8.63 -8.66 30.26
C ALA A 103 -9.02 -7.93 31.56
N ALA A 104 -8.11 -7.15 32.15
CA ALA A 104 -8.35 -6.35 33.35
C ALA A 104 -8.67 -4.88 33.05
N ALA A 105 -8.71 -4.48 31.78
CA ALA A 105 -9.00 -3.11 31.36
C ALA A 105 -10.47 -2.99 30.89
N PRO A 106 -11.38 -2.34 31.66
CA PRO A 106 -12.78 -2.21 31.27
C PRO A 106 -12.97 -1.54 29.89
N ALA A 107 -12.08 -0.62 29.52
CA ALA A 107 -12.11 0.07 28.23
C ALA A 107 -11.92 -0.89 27.03
N CYS A 108 -11.24 -2.03 27.21
CA CYS A 108 -11.14 -3.09 26.21
C CYS A 108 -12.45 -3.84 25.95
N SER A 109 -13.48 -3.60 26.78
CA SER A 109 -14.85 -4.09 26.58
C SER A 109 -15.81 -3.03 26.03
N TYR A 110 -15.29 -1.90 25.51
CA TYR A 110 -16.03 -0.71 25.04
C TYR A 110 -16.67 0.16 26.14
N ASN A 111 -16.63 -0.29 27.40
CA ASN A 111 -17.19 0.45 28.52
C ASN A 111 -16.35 1.70 28.85
N GLY A 112 -17.02 2.85 29.02
CA GLY A 112 -16.38 4.09 29.49
C GLY A 112 -15.71 4.95 28.41
N LEU A 113 -15.82 4.61 27.12
CA LEU A 113 -15.25 5.40 26.03
C LEU A 113 -16.03 6.70 25.75
N VAL A 114 -15.31 7.81 25.55
CA VAL A 114 -15.90 9.06 25.05
C VAL A 114 -15.77 9.18 23.52
N ASN A 115 -16.50 10.14 22.93
CA ASN A 115 -16.45 10.36 21.49
C ASN A 115 -15.06 10.84 21.06
N GLY A 116 -14.56 10.31 19.95
CA GLY A 116 -13.22 10.49 19.41
C GLY A 116 -12.17 9.52 19.97
N GLU A 117 -12.52 8.66 20.94
CA GLU A 117 -11.58 7.70 21.51
C GLU A 117 -11.59 6.36 20.80
N VAL A 118 -10.39 5.87 20.50
CA VAL A 118 -10.16 4.54 19.96
C VAL A 118 -9.19 3.82 20.87
N VAL A 119 -9.62 2.70 21.43
CA VAL A 119 -8.80 1.89 22.34
C VAL A 119 -8.13 0.76 21.59
N VAL A 120 -6.84 0.57 21.82
CA VAL A 120 -6.01 -0.49 21.23
C VAL A 120 -5.50 -1.40 22.34
N CYS A 121 -5.99 -2.63 22.35
CA CYS A 121 -5.76 -3.62 23.40
C CYS A 121 -4.80 -4.70 22.91
N VAL A 122 -3.60 -4.74 23.51
CA VAL A 122 -2.48 -5.58 23.07
C VAL A 122 -2.08 -6.56 24.16
N SER A 123 -2.26 -7.85 23.87
CA SER A 123 -1.84 -8.97 24.72
C SER A 123 -0.46 -9.50 24.29
N LYS A 124 0.26 -10.16 25.21
CA LYS A 124 1.44 -10.95 24.85
C LYS A 124 1.04 -12.16 24.01
N SER A 125 1.67 -12.35 22.86
CA SER A 125 1.47 -13.51 21.99
C SER A 125 2.17 -14.75 22.56
N THR A 126 1.46 -15.87 22.51
CA THR A 126 1.97 -17.21 22.87
C THR A 126 2.40 -18.04 21.65
N ARG A 127 2.21 -17.53 20.43
CA ARG A 127 2.47 -18.27 19.17
C ARG A 127 3.88 -18.10 18.61
N GLY A 128 4.71 -17.28 19.25
CA GLY A 128 6.06 -16.94 18.76
C GLY A 128 6.08 -15.98 17.56
N TYR A 129 4.93 -15.45 17.15
CA TYR A 129 4.77 -14.38 16.15
C TYR A 129 3.57 -13.49 16.51
N SER A 130 3.52 -12.25 16.02
CA SER A 130 2.39 -11.35 16.27
C SER A 130 1.19 -11.67 15.38
N HIS A 131 -0.04 -11.58 15.89
CA HIS A 131 -1.23 -11.92 15.12
C HIS A 131 -2.51 -11.35 15.75
N GLY A 132 -3.64 -11.66 15.12
CA GLY A 132 -4.97 -11.32 15.60
C GLY A 132 -5.44 -10.02 14.98
N GLY A 133 -6.23 -9.28 15.75
CA GLY A 133 -7.04 -8.18 15.26
C GLY A 133 -8.50 -8.57 15.22
N LEU A 134 -9.28 -7.83 16.00
CA LEU A 134 -10.73 -7.72 15.93
C LEU A 134 -11.07 -6.30 16.37
N SER A 135 -12.04 -5.68 15.74
CA SER A 135 -12.51 -4.39 16.18
C SER A 135 -14.01 -4.36 16.34
N THR A 136 -14.47 -3.49 17.23
CA THR A 136 -15.90 -3.26 17.43
C THR A 136 -16.18 -1.77 17.57
N SER A 137 -17.30 -1.35 16.98
CA SER A 137 -17.86 -0.02 17.16
C SER A 137 -19.37 -0.14 17.39
N TRP A 138 -19.87 0.42 18.49
CA TRP A 138 -21.32 0.46 18.80
C TRP A 138 -21.95 1.82 18.42
N THR A 139 -21.12 2.77 18.00
CA THR A 139 -21.49 4.08 17.44
C THR A 139 -20.61 4.31 16.21
N PHE A 140 -21.10 3.85 15.07
CA PHE A 140 -20.43 4.05 13.77
C PHE A 140 -20.42 5.54 13.44
N PRO A 141 -19.27 6.11 13.03
CA PRO A 141 -17.95 5.98 13.61
C PRO A 141 -17.65 7.21 14.46
N GLN A 142 -17.61 7.02 15.77
CA GLN A 142 -17.21 8.09 16.68
C GLN A 142 -16.34 7.58 17.82
N LYS A 143 -16.34 6.29 18.15
CA LYS A 143 -15.42 5.67 19.11
C LYS A 143 -15.38 4.15 18.90
N GLY A 144 -14.24 3.51 19.18
CA GLY A 144 -14.03 2.10 18.85
C GLY A 144 -13.03 1.40 19.75
N VAL A 145 -13.02 0.07 19.68
CA VAL A 145 -12.02 -0.78 20.35
C VAL A 145 -11.43 -1.74 19.32
N ALA A 146 -10.12 -1.70 19.13
CA ALA A 146 -9.32 -2.73 18.47
C ALA A 146 -8.72 -3.64 19.56
N TRP A 147 -9.11 -4.91 19.57
CA TRP A 147 -8.74 -5.90 20.57
C TRP A 147 -8.30 -7.21 19.91
N ASN A 148 -7.92 -8.20 20.73
CA ASN A 148 -7.31 -9.45 20.25
C ASN A 148 -6.04 -9.23 19.41
N LEU A 149 -5.33 -8.11 19.63
CA LEU A 149 -3.99 -7.90 19.10
C LEU A 149 -3.01 -8.65 19.99
N ASN A 150 -2.30 -9.62 19.45
CA ASN A 150 -1.36 -10.45 20.20
C ASN A 150 0.04 -10.21 19.65
N TRP A 151 0.90 -9.51 20.39
CA TRP A 151 2.23 -9.13 19.92
C TRP A 151 3.31 -9.90 20.65
N ILE A 152 4.44 -10.17 20.00
CA ILE A 152 5.59 -10.79 20.68
C ILE A 152 6.47 -9.76 21.37
N ALA A 153 6.49 -8.51 20.89
CA ALA A 153 7.25 -7.39 21.46
C ALA A 153 6.71 -6.06 20.93
N ILE A 154 7.05 -4.97 21.62
CA ILE A 154 6.92 -3.61 21.06
C ILE A 154 8.26 -3.30 20.36
N HIS A 155 8.32 -3.45 19.05
CA HIS A 155 9.55 -3.23 18.28
C HIS A 155 9.91 -1.74 18.21
N ASP A 156 11.19 -1.41 18.00
CA ASP A 156 11.60 -0.05 17.64
C ASP A 156 11.51 0.09 16.11
N PRO A 157 10.53 0.83 15.55
CA PRO A 157 10.36 0.92 14.10
C PRO A 157 11.56 1.56 13.39
N LEU A 158 12.41 2.28 14.13
CA LEU A 158 13.63 2.92 13.63
C LEU A 158 14.86 1.99 13.69
N ARG A 159 14.75 0.81 14.31
CA ARG A 159 15.85 -0.16 14.49
C ARG A 159 15.39 -1.60 14.22
N LEU A 160 14.75 -1.82 13.08
CA LEU A 160 14.29 -3.14 12.66
C LEU A 160 15.44 -3.97 12.06
N SER A 161 15.60 -5.20 12.55
CA SER A 161 16.48 -6.22 11.98
C SER A 161 15.70 -7.17 11.05
N ARG A 162 16.37 -7.59 9.97
CA ARG A 162 15.95 -8.67 9.06
C ARG A 162 16.54 -10.03 9.40
N ALA A 163 17.52 -10.07 10.30
CA ALA A 163 18.15 -11.32 10.69
C ALA A 163 17.15 -12.17 11.46
N ILE A 164 16.98 -13.41 11.00
CA ILE A 164 16.31 -14.46 11.77
C ILE A 164 17.38 -15.05 12.68
N THR A 165 17.08 -15.19 13.97
CA THR A 165 18.00 -15.77 14.94
C THR A 165 17.43 -17.10 15.44
N PRO A 166 18.24 -18.02 15.99
CA PRO A 166 17.70 -19.22 16.63
C PRO A 166 16.68 -18.93 17.74
N ALA A 167 16.76 -17.76 18.37
CA ALA A 167 15.85 -17.31 19.42
C ALA A 167 14.57 -16.63 18.91
N ALA A 168 14.50 -16.26 17.61
CA ALA A 168 13.36 -15.58 17.01
C ALA A 168 13.01 -16.23 15.66
N PRO A 169 11.85 -16.92 15.54
CA PRO A 169 11.47 -17.64 14.33
C PRO A 169 11.21 -16.73 13.12
N GLU A 170 11.17 -15.42 13.35
CA GLU A 170 11.11 -14.40 12.30
C GLU A 170 11.86 -13.13 12.70
N SER A 171 12.16 -12.30 11.69
CA SER A 171 12.83 -11.03 11.90
C SER A 171 11.90 -9.99 12.51
N THR A 172 12.46 -9.05 13.29
CA THR A 172 11.69 -7.94 13.88
C THR A 172 11.02 -7.08 12.82
N GLU A 173 11.63 -6.93 11.64
CA GLU A 173 11.04 -6.19 10.53
C GLU A 173 9.78 -6.88 9.99
N LYS A 174 9.83 -8.21 9.82
CA LYS A 174 8.68 -8.99 9.35
C LYS A 174 7.55 -8.95 10.37
N ASP A 175 7.86 -9.10 11.64
CA ASP A 175 6.85 -9.06 12.69
C ASP A 175 6.22 -7.66 12.82
N TYR A 176 7.03 -6.59 12.78
CA TYR A 176 6.53 -5.23 12.83
C TYR A 176 5.71 -4.86 11.57
N LEU A 177 6.32 -4.86 10.39
CA LEU A 177 5.67 -4.38 9.16
C LEU A 177 4.59 -5.33 8.66
N GLY A 178 4.89 -6.63 8.61
CA GLY A 178 4.03 -7.62 7.99
C GLY A 178 2.91 -8.14 8.89
N ARG A 179 2.95 -7.85 10.19
CA ARG A 179 1.96 -8.32 11.16
C ARG A 179 1.41 -7.18 12.01
N GLN A 180 2.23 -6.57 12.87
CA GLN A 180 1.73 -5.58 13.84
C GLN A 180 1.14 -4.34 13.18
N LEU A 181 1.90 -3.68 12.29
CA LEU A 181 1.46 -2.48 11.59
C LEU A 181 0.30 -2.78 10.62
N LYS A 182 0.41 -3.88 9.87
CA LYS A 182 -0.66 -4.38 8.99
C LYS A 182 -1.99 -4.53 9.74
N THR A 183 -1.97 -5.29 10.84
CA THR A 183 -3.16 -5.54 11.64
C THR A 183 -3.66 -4.25 12.26
N LEU A 184 -2.78 -3.37 12.74
CA LEU A 184 -3.20 -2.10 13.32
C LEU A 184 -3.92 -1.21 12.29
N LEU A 185 -3.40 -1.10 11.06
CA LEU A 185 -4.08 -0.38 9.98
C LEU A 185 -5.45 -1.00 9.69
N HIS A 186 -5.49 -2.32 9.48
CA HIS A 186 -6.71 -3.09 9.24
C HIS A 186 -7.79 -2.84 10.31
N GLU A 187 -7.44 -2.96 11.59
CA GLU A 187 -8.41 -2.77 12.67
C GLU A 187 -8.88 -1.32 12.79
N LEU A 188 -8.02 -0.35 12.48
CA LEU A 188 -8.41 1.06 12.50
C LEU A 188 -9.32 1.42 11.34
N GLU A 189 -9.20 0.76 10.19
CA GLU A 189 -10.16 0.92 9.08
C GLU A 189 -11.57 0.48 9.52
N HIS A 190 -11.67 -0.66 10.22
CA HIS A 190 -12.93 -1.15 10.77
C HIS A 190 -13.57 -0.21 11.81
N VAL A 191 -12.77 0.52 12.60
CA VAL A 191 -13.29 1.53 13.54
C VAL A 191 -14.12 2.60 12.81
N PHE A 192 -13.77 2.90 11.56
CA PHE A 192 -14.48 3.86 10.71
C PHE A 192 -15.51 3.22 9.78
N GLY A 193 -15.93 1.99 10.05
CA GLY A 193 -16.99 1.32 9.31
C GLY A 193 -16.55 0.70 7.98
N ALA A 194 -15.27 0.80 7.62
CA ALA A 194 -14.74 -0.01 6.53
C ALA A 194 -14.74 -1.50 6.95
N GLY A 195 -14.80 -2.43 5.99
CA GLY A 195 -14.69 -3.86 6.32
C GLY A 195 -15.95 -4.55 6.87
N ALA A 196 -17.15 -3.98 6.72
CA ALA A 196 -18.39 -4.74 6.90
C ALA A 196 -18.44 -5.94 5.92
N GLY A 197 -18.10 -7.12 6.45
CA GLY A 197 -17.78 -8.32 5.67
C GLY A 197 -16.28 -8.39 5.42
N GLU A 198 -15.54 -9.08 6.29
CA GLU A 198 -14.09 -9.25 6.10
C GLU A 198 -13.80 -9.99 4.79
N TYR A 199 -12.80 -9.49 4.06
CA TYR A 199 -12.47 -9.92 2.69
C TYR A 199 -12.10 -11.39 2.57
N TYR A 200 -11.70 -12.04 3.67
CA TYR A 200 -11.33 -13.45 3.66
C TYR A 200 -12.50 -14.38 3.32
N ASN A 201 -13.76 -13.92 3.44
CA ASN A 201 -14.92 -14.73 3.06
C ASN A 201 -15.00 -14.99 1.55
N GLY A 202 -14.31 -14.18 0.74
CA GLY A 202 -14.12 -14.43 -0.69
C GLY A 202 -12.77 -15.05 -1.05
N ILE A 203 -11.89 -15.37 -0.08
CA ILE A 203 -10.47 -15.66 -0.37
C ILE A 203 -10.27 -16.83 -1.33
N ALA A 204 -11.12 -17.83 -1.19
CA ALA A 204 -11.22 -19.00 -2.04
C ALA A 204 -12.65 -19.54 -1.95
N VAL A 205 -13.47 -19.32 -2.98
CA VAL A 205 -14.83 -19.82 -3.09
C VAL A 205 -14.94 -20.66 -4.35
N ALA A 206 -15.18 -21.96 -4.16
CA ALA A 206 -15.37 -22.88 -5.28
C ALA A 206 -16.76 -22.67 -5.90
N ASP A 207 -16.83 -22.69 -7.22
CA ASP A 207 -18.07 -22.71 -7.98
C ASP A 207 -18.66 -24.12 -7.97
N THR A 208 -19.52 -24.38 -7.00
CA THR A 208 -20.19 -25.67 -6.84
C THR A 208 -21.49 -25.77 -7.64
N THR A 209 -21.77 -24.87 -8.58
CA THR A 209 -23.08 -24.80 -9.24
C THR A 209 -23.29 -25.91 -10.28
N GLY A 210 -22.20 -26.46 -10.84
CA GLY A 210 -22.26 -27.38 -11.97
C GLY A 210 -22.77 -26.74 -13.28
N VAL A 211 -22.95 -25.42 -13.31
CA VAL A 211 -23.43 -24.67 -14.48
C VAL A 211 -22.27 -23.99 -15.17
N ALA A 212 -22.06 -24.22 -16.47
CA ALA A 212 -21.00 -23.54 -17.20
C ALA A 212 -21.27 -22.02 -17.37
N PRO A 213 -20.23 -21.16 -17.38
CA PRO A 213 -18.84 -21.51 -17.11
C PRO A 213 -18.61 -21.78 -15.61
N ILE A 214 -17.71 -22.71 -15.30
CA ILE A 214 -17.23 -22.91 -13.93
C ILE A 214 -16.17 -21.84 -13.63
N THR A 215 -16.35 -21.10 -12.56
CA THR A 215 -15.55 -19.92 -12.23
C THR A 215 -15.34 -19.82 -10.73
N ASP A 216 -14.31 -20.48 -10.22
CA ASP A 216 -13.90 -20.30 -8.82
C ASP A 216 -13.48 -18.84 -8.56
N LEU A 217 -13.68 -18.36 -7.34
CA LEU A 217 -13.15 -17.09 -6.86
C LEU A 217 -11.91 -17.37 -6.03
N ALA A 218 -10.75 -16.86 -6.41
CA ALA A 218 -9.50 -17.01 -5.67
C ALA A 218 -8.83 -15.65 -5.44
N LEU A 219 -9.31 -14.89 -4.44
CA LEU A 219 -8.76 -13.58 -4.12
C LEU A 219 -7.29 -13.63 -3.65
N SER A 220 -6.77 -14.78 -3.22
CA SER A 220 -5.34 -14.93 -2.95
C SER A 220 -4.46 -15.02 -4.21
N SER A 221 -5.04 -15.37 -5.36
CA SER A 221 -4.33 -15.52 -6.64
C SER A 221 -4.17 -14.18 -7.35
N ASP A 222 -2.97 -13.88 -7.88
CA ASP A 222 -2.70 -12.61 -8.56
C ASP A 222 -3.25 -12.55 -10.01
N THR A 223 -3.56 -13.70 -10.58
CA THR A 223 -4.13 -13.85 -11.92
C THR A 223 -5.64 -14.03 -11.91
N ASP A 224 -6.30 -14.03 -10.76
CA ASP A 224 -7.75 -14.18 -10.70
C ASP A 224 -8.45 -13.02 -11.44
N ARG A 225 -9.44 -13.36 -12.28
CA ARG A 225 -10.19 -12.40 -13.11
C ARG A 225 -10.88 -11.33 -12.26
N TYR A 226 -11.30 -11.67 -11.04
CA TYR A 226 -11.94 -10.73 -10.13
C TYR A 226 -11.06 -9.51 -9.85
N TRP A 227 -9.75 -9.73 -9.72
CA TRP A 227 -8.78 -8.66 -9.49
C TRP A 227 -8.50 -7.79 -10.70
N TRP A 228 -9.02 -8.12 -11.88
CA TRP A 228 -8.60 -7.46 -13.09
C TRP A 228 -8.83 -5.95 -13.04
N THR A 229 -10.01 -5.54 -12.56
CA THR A 229 -10.37 -4.13 -12.38
C THR A 229 -10.14 -3.61 -10.95
N ARG A 230 -9.49 -4.40 -10.06
CA ARG A 230 -9.48 -4.19 -8.60
C ARG A 230 -8.13 -4.50 -7.94
N GLN A 231 -7.02 -4.43 -8.68
CA GLN A 231 -5.75 -4.95 -8.14
C GLN A 231 -5.07 -3.99 -7.14
N ASP A 232 -5.38 -2.70 -7.21
CA ASP A 232 -5.07 -1.72 -6.18
C ASP A 232 -5.65 -2.12 -4.82
N TRP A 233 -6.75 -2.88 -4.82
CA TRP A 233 -7.31 -3.43 -3.59
C TRP A 233 -6.36 -4.37 -2.86
N ARG A 234 -5.40 -5.00 -3.54
CA ARG A 234 -4.40 -5.84 -2.87
C ARG A 234 -3.36 -5.05 -2.08
N LEU A 235 -3.32 -3.73 -2.25
CA LEU A 235 -2.52 -2.80 -1.45
C LEU A 235 -3.28 -2.27 -0.23
N ASP A 236 -4.54 -2.67 -0.09
CA ASP A 236 -5.42 -2.32 1.02
C ASP A 236 -5.22 -3.30 2.20
N PRO A 237 -4.87 -2.82 3.41
CA PRO A 237 -4.65 -3.69 4.57
C PRO A 237 -5.88 -4.51 4.95
N LEU A 238 -7.09 -4.02 4.65
CA LEU A 238 -8.33 -4.78 4.84
C LEU A 238 -8.36 -6.10 4.06
N LEU A 239 -7.62 -6.18 2.94
CA LEU A 239 -7.57 -7.35 2.07
C LEU A 239 -6.51 -8.38 2.41
N GLY A 240 -5.72 -8.14 3.46
CA GLY A 240 -4.74 -9.09 3.95
C GLY A 240 -3.56 -9.37 3.03
N THR A 241 -3.50 -8.83 1.80
CA THR A 241 -2.49 -9.24 0.79
C THR A 241 -1.30 -8.27 0.63
N VAL A 242 -1.32 -7.09 1.24
CA VAL A 242 -0.28 -6.05 1.08
C VAL A 242 1.13 -6.49 1.53
N PHE A 243 1.23 -7.58 2.31
CA PHE A 243 2.49 -7.94 3.00
C PHE A 243 2.99 -9.38 2.78
N GLU A 244 2.35 -10.19 1.93
CA GLU A 244 2.66 -11.63 1.88
C GLU A 244 3.78 -12.04 0.91
N GLN A 245 4.20 -11.19 -0.04
CA GLN A 245 5.40 -11.42 -0.86
C GLN A 245 6.47 -10.33 -0.61
N ARG A 246 7.66 -10.77 -0.19
CA ARG A 246 8.67 -9.98 0.53
C ARG A 246 9.68 -9.26 -0.38
N ARG A 247 10.13 -8.07 0.07
CA ARG A 247 11.04 -7.13 -0.62
C ARG A 247 12.48 -7.03 -0.07
N ASP A 248 13.34 -6.49 -0.94
CA ASP A 248 14.81 -6.18 -0.95
C ASP A 248 15.42 -5.50 0.31
N PRO A 249 16.73 -5.70 0.67
CA PRO A 249 17.34 -5.52 2.01
C PRO A 249 17.53 -4.15 2.69
N ALA A 250 17.33 -2.97 2.07
CA ALA A 250 17.83 -1.71 2.68
C ALA A 250 16.81 -0.58 2.99
N ALA A 251 15.56 -0.60 2.47
CA ALA A 251 14.63 0.55 2.54
C ALA A 251 13.20 0.21 3.01
N ASN A 252 12.99 -0.78 3.89
CA ASN A 252 11.68 -1.44 3.98
C ASN A 252 10.55 -0.62 4.60
N ARG A 253 10.77 0.07 5.72
CA ARG A 253 9.66 0.71 6.45
C ARG A 253 8.99 1.83 5.66
N VAL A 254 9.77 2.81 5.19
CA VAL A 254 9.25 3.94 4.38
C VAL A 254 8.64 3.42 3.08
N ALA A 255 9.35 2.54 2.36
CA ALA A 255 8.82 1.95 1.12
C ALA A 255 7.54 1.13 1.33
N THR A 256 7.38 0.51 2.52
CA THR A 256 6.16 -0.21 2.89
C THR A 256 5.02 0.77 3.14
N LEU A 257 5.25 1.82 3.93
CA LEU A 257 4.25 2.87 4.18
C LEU A 257 3.82 3.58 2.89
N ASP A 258 4.76 3.83 1.98
CA ASP A 258 4.51 4.43 0.66
C ASP A 258 3.78 3.50 -0.31
N MET A 259 3.80 2.19 -0.08
CA MET A 259 3.12 1.21 -0.93
C MET A 259 1.65 1.02 -0.55
N ILE A 260 1.30 1.15 0.73
CA ILE A 260 -0.07 0.89 1.22
C ILE A 260 -1.06 1.85 0.57
N ARG A 261 -2.16 1.35 0.04
CA ARG A 261 -3.23 2.18 -0.56
C ARG A 261 -4.57 1.66 -0.08
N PHE A 262 -5.42 2.55 0.40
CA PHE A 262 -6.82 2.21 0.62
C PHE A 262 -7.56 2.25 -0.72
N THR A 263 -8.43 1.28 -0.95
CA THR A 263 -9.35 1.27 -2.10
C THR A 263 -10.24 2.50 -2.09
N ALA A 264 -10.81 2.85 -3.23
CA ALA A 264 -11.80 3.92 -3.29
C ALA A 264 -12.99 3.63 -2.34
N GLY A 265 -13.43 2.36 -2.26
CA GLY A 265 -14.47 1.94 -1.32
C GLY A 265 -14.08 2.09 0.15
N THR A 266 -12.88 1.64 0.53
CA THR A 266 -12.34 1.80 1.90
C THR A 266 -12.24 3.27 2.28
N LYS A 267 -11.67 4.11 1.41
CA LYS A 267 -11.58 5.56 1.62
C LYS A 267 -12.95 6.19 1.81
N ALA A 268 -13.89 5.90 0.91
CA ALA A 268 -15.24 6.44 1.00
C ALA A 268 -15.90 6.04 2.32
N ASN A 269 -15.74 4.79 2.78
CA ASN A 269 -16.27 4.36 4.07
C ASN A 269 -15.64 5.13 5.24
N ILE A 270 -14.31 5.25 5.28
CA ILE A 270 -13.59 5.94 6.35
C ILE A 270 -13.94 7.45 6.38
N ASP A 271 -14.07 8.06 5.20
CA ASP A 271 -14.35 9.48 4.99
C ASP A 271 -15.83 9.83 5.08
N THR A 272 -16.71 8.84 5.24
CA THR A 272 -18.14 9.09 5.44
C THR A 272 -18.40 9.56 6.88
N ASP A 273 -19.30 10.52 7.04
CA ASP A 273 -19.90 10.82 8.34
C ASP A 273 -21.07 9.86 8.58
N TRP A 274 -20.94 8.99 9.58
CA TRP A 274 -22.01 8.07 9.94
C TRP A 274 -22.71 8.43 11.24
N SER A 275 -22.57 9.66 11.74
CA SER A 275 -23.28 10.11 12.94
C SER A 275 -24.80 9.88 12.88
N ASP A 276 -25.37 9.96 11.68
CA ASP A 276 -26.81 9.81 11.40
C ASP A 276 -27.19 8.37 10.99
N TRP A 277 -26.25 7.42 11.09
CA TRP A 277 -26.49 6.03 10.72
C TRP A 277 -27.21 5.26 11.83
N PRO A 278 -28.25 4.47 11.50
CA PRO A 278 -28.96 3.70 12.50
C PRO A 278 -28.08 2.58 13.04
N LYS A 279 -27.98 2.55 14.37
CA LYS A 279 -27.31 1.51 15.14
C LYS A 279 -28.09 0.21 14.98
N LEU A 280 -27.55 -0.71 14.17
CA LEU A 280 -28.08 -2.05 13.88
C LEU A 280 -29.34 -2.08 12.98
N GLY A 281 -29.15 -2.55 11.74
CA GLY A 281 -30.17 -3.32 11.03
C GLY A 281 -31.15 -2.57 10.12
N SER A 282 -31.11 -1.24 10.01
CA SER A 282 -32.03 -0.53 9.09
C SER A 282 -31.41 0.76 8.53
N SER A 283 -30.31 0.67 7.80
CA SER A 283 -29.78 1.86 7.16
C SER A 283 -30.69 2.38 6.06
N LYS A 284 -31.03 3.67 6.14
CA LYS A 284 -31.66 4.44 5.05
C LYS A 284 -30.73 4.60 3.83
N PHE A 285 -29.43 4.39 4.01
CA PHE A 285 -28.39 4.57 2.99
C PHE A 285 -27.86 3.24 2.44
N MET A 286 -27.91 2.14 3.23
CA MET A 286 -27.93 0.75 2.72
C MET A 286 -29.37 0.25 2.65
N ALA A 287 -30.22 1.02 1.96
CA ALA A 287 -31.49 0.56 1.45
C ALA A 287 -31.28 0.25 -0.04
N ALA A 288 -31.45 -0.96 -0.56
CA ALA A 288 -31.56 -2.26 0.04
C ALA A 288 -31.02 -3.21 -1.04
N THR A 289 -30.43 -4.33 -0.65
CA THR A 289 -30.06 -5.38 -1.60
C THR A 289 -31.24 -5.87 -2.45
N THR A 290 -32.46 -5.43 -2.10
CA THR A 290 -33.73 -5.53 -2.85
C THR A 290 -33.73 -4.87 -4.23
N ALA A 291 -32.75 -4.00 -4.53
CA ALA A 291 -32.58 -3.35 -5.83
C ALA A 291 -31.19 -3.69 -6.41
N THR A 292 -30.91 -4.97 -6.58
CA THR A 292 -29.74 -5.42 -7.36
C THR A 292 -30.21 -5.86 -8.73
N GLN A 293 -29.46 -5.53 -9.78
CA GLN A 293 -29.75 -5.98 -11.13
C GLN A 293 -28.54 -6.69 -11.76
N VAL A 294 -28.82 -7.68 -12.59
CA VAL A 294 -27.86 -8.19 -13.56
C VAL A 294 -28.15 -7.52 -14.89
N ARG A 295 -27.15 -6.84 -15.47
CA ARG A 295 -27.23 -6.26 -16.80
C ARG A 295 -26.53 -7.19 -17.79
N VAL A 296 -27.29 -7.72 -18.74
CA VAL A 296 -26.79 -8.67 -19.74
C VAL A 296 -26.69 -7.96 -21.09
N THR A 297 -25.47 -7.87 -21.61
CA THR A 297 -25.20 -7.22 -22.89
C THR A 297 -24.46 -8.14 -23.84
N ASP A 298 -24.56 -7.84 -25.12
CA ASP A 298 -23.70 -8.38 -26.15
C ASP A 298 -22.28 -7.81 -25.98
N ARG A 299 -21.29 -8.69 -25.99
CA ARG A 299 -19.89 -8.34 -25.70
C ARG A 299 -19.29 -7.42 -26.75
N ASP A 300 -19.63 -7.64 -28.02
CA ASP A 300 -18.98 -6.96 -29.14
C ASP A 300 -19.64 -5.61 -29.42
N SER A 301 -20.97 -5.58 -29.35
CA SER A 301 -21.74 -4.36 -29.64
C SER A 301 -22.13 -3.53 -28.41
N GLY A 302 -22.04 -4.11 -27.20
CA GLY A 302 -22.56 -3.50 -25.98
C GLY A 302 -24.09 -3.44 -25.90
N ALA A 303 -24.80 -3.98 -26.91
CA ALA A 303 -26.25 -3.95 -26.99
C ALA A 303 -26.89 -4.76 -25.87
N ALA A 304 -28.05 -4.33 -25.36
CA ALA A 304 -28.81 -5.12 -24.41
C ALA A 304 -29.24 -6.48 -25.01
N LEU A 305 -29.29 -7.53 -24.19
CA LEU A 305 -29.77 -8.85 -24.59
C LEU A 305 -31.09 -9.23 -23.88
N PRO A 306 -32.24 -8.79 -24.42
CA PRO A 306 -33.54 -9.22 -23.93
C PRO A 306 -33.71 -10.73 -24.03
N GLY A 307 -34.39 -11.33 -23.06
CA GLY A 307 -34.65 -12.77 -23.06
C GLY A 307 -33.48 -13.63 -22.58
N ALA A 308 -32.32 -13.03 -22.25
CA ALA A 308 -31.21 -13.76 -21.67
C ALA A 308 -31.61 -14.38 -20.32
N GLN A 309 -31.30 -15.65 -20.12
CA GLN A 309 -31.59 -16.34 -18.86
C GLN A 309 -30.49 -16.02 -17.85
N VAL A 310 -30.89 -15.65 -16.65
CA VAL A 310 -30.00 -15.24 -15.55
C VAL A 310 -30.25 -16.14 -14.34
N SER A 311 -29.16 -16.54 -13.69
CA SER A 311 -29.20 -17.27 -12.42
C SER A 311 -28.18 -16.67 -11.47
N VAL A 312 -28.56 -16.52 -10.20
CA VAL A 312 -27.69 -15.97 -9.16
C VAL A 312 -27.65 -16.95 -7.99
N TRP A 313 -26.43 -17.23 -7.52
CA TRP A 313 -26.16 -18.03 -6.34
C TRP A 313 -25.50 -17.18 -5.25
N ARG A 314 -25.73 -17.57 -4.01
CA ARG A 314 -25.10 -17.00 -2.82
C ARG A 314 -24.09 -18.00 -2.26
N ASP A 315 -22.95 -17.49 -1.83
CA ASP A 315 -22.08 -18.21 -0.91
C ASP A 315 -22.66 -18.17 0.52
N PRO A 316 -22.92 -19.31 1.17
CA PRO A 316 -23.30 -19.33 2.58
C PRO A 316 -22.11 -19.29 3.54
N GLY A 317 -20.88 -19.32 3.04
CA GLY A 317 -19.63 -19.28 3.81
C GLY A 317 -19.24 -20.63 4.43
N GLY A 318 -18.02 -20.67 5.00
CA GLY A 318 -17.51 -21.85 5.71
C GLY A 318 -17.25 -23.06 4.80
N GLY A 319 -16.92 -22.83 3.53
CA GLY A 319 -16.62 -23.89 2.55
C GLY A 319 -17.84 -24.72 2.13
N LYS A 320 -19.05 -24.27 2.42
CA LYS A 320 -20.31 -24.92 2.04
C LYS A 320 -20.64 -24.67 0.56
N PRO A 321 -21.42 -25.55 -0.09
CA PRO A 321 -21.85 -25.33 -1.47
C PRO A 321 -22.68 -24.05 -1.66
N LEU A 322 -22.55 -23.45 -2.84
CA LEU A 322 -23.34 -22.30 -3.26
C LEU A 322 -24.83 -22.63 -3.30
N VAL A 323 -25.65 -21.70 -2.80
CA VAL A 323 -27.11 -21.84 -2.73
C VAL A 323 -27.74 -20.97 -3.81
N MET A 324 -28.60 -21.55 -4.65
CA MET A 324 -29.34 -20.79 -5.65
C MET A 324 -30.24 -19.78 -4.94
N LEU A 325 -30.06 -18.50 -5.28
CA LEU A 325 -30.83 -17.40 -4.72
C LEU A 325 -32.04 -17.09 -5.60
N VAL A 326 -31.81 -16.95 -6.91
CA VAL A 326 -32.85 -16.55 -7.87
C VAL A 326 -32.47 -16.97 -9.29
N THR A 327 -33.48 -17.19 -10.12
CA THR A 327 -33.34 -17.31 -11.58
C THR A 327 -34.46 -16.54 -12.27
N GLY A 328 -34.21 -16.06 -13.48
CA GLY A 328 -35.19 -15.37 -14.29
C GLY A 328 -34.66 -14.99 -15.66
N VAL A 329 -35.31 -14.01 -16.28
CA VAL A 329 -35.05 -13.60 -17.66
C VAL A 329 -34.85 -12.09 -17.71
N ALA A 330 -33.85 -11.66 -18.46
CA ALA A 330 -33.58 -10.26 -18.71
C ALA A 330 -34.70 -9.59 -19.52
N ASP A 331 -35.13 -8.41 -19.09
CA ASP A 331 -36.20 -7.62 -19.71
C ASP A 331 -35.80 -7.00 -21.07
N ALA A 332 -36.68 -6.18 -21.65
CA ALA A 332 -36.43 -5.50 -22.93
C ALA A 332 -35.19 -4.58 -22.94
N SER A 333 -34.68 -4.20 -21.77
CA SER A 333 -33.45 -3.42 -21.60
C SER A 333 -32.23 -4.29 -21.25
N GLY A 334 -32.38 -5.62 -21.28
CA GLY A 334 -31.32 -6.57 -20.93
C GLY A 334 -31.06 -6.64 -19.42
N ARG A 335 -32.05 -6.32 -18.57
CA ARG A 335 -31.87 -6.26 -17.11
C ARG A 335 -32.70 -7.30 -16.39
N PHE A 336 -32.13 -7.88 -15.34
CA PHE A 336 -32.83 -8.78 -14.42
C PHE A 336 -32.64 -8.30 -12.98
N THR A 337 -33.72 -7.82 -12.34
CA THR A 337 -33.68 -7.26 -10.97
C THR A 337 -34.04 -8.34 -9.95
N PHE A 338 -33.35 -8.35 -8.81
CA PHE A 338 -33.59 -9.28 -7.71
C PHE A 338 -33.22 -8.68 -6.35
N ASP A 339 -33.74 -9.33 -5.30
CA ASP A 339 -33.38 -9.09 -3.91
C ASP A 339 -32.39 -10.16 -3.41
N TRP A 340 -31.42 -9.76 -2.60
CA TRP A 340 -30.58 -10.70 -1.88
C TRP A 340 -31.37 -11.47 -0.81
N ASN A 341 -32.53 -11.01 -0.35
CA ASN A 341 -33.34 -11.72 0.65
C ASN A 341 -32.57 -11.98 1.98
N CYS A 342 -31.62 -11.09 2.34
CA CYS A 342 -30.89 -11.17 3.62
C CYS A 342 -30.87 -9.86 4.43
N GLY A 343 -31.32 -8.74 3.86
CA GLY A 343 -31.28 -7.43 4.52
C GLY A 343 -29.89 -7.11 5.09
N PHE A 344 -29.81 -6.57 6.30
CA PHE A 344 -28.52 -6.31 6.96
C PHE A 344 -27.74 -7.59 7.32
N SER A 345 -28.38 -8.76 7.35
CA SER A 345 -27.64 -10.02 7.57
C SER A 345 -26.76 -10.43 6.38
N CYS A 346 -26.84 -9.73 5.25
CA CYS A 346 -25.94 -9.95 4.12
C CYS A 346 -24.47 -9.67 4.51
N PHE A 347 -24.21 -8.88 5.56
CA PHE A 347 -22.87 -8.59 6.07
C PHE A 347 -22.32 -9.69 7.01
N ALA A 348 -23.10 -10.72 7.30
CA ALA A 348 -22.62 -11.88 8.05
C ALA A 348 -21.77 -12.80 7.16
N VAL A 349 -20.80 -13.47 7.78
CA VAL A 349 -19.87 -14.44 7.16
C VAL A 349 -20.55 -15.28 6.07
N GLY A 350 -20.02 -15.21 4.85
CA GLY A 350 -20.48 -15.94 3.66
C GLY A 350 -21.49 -15.18 2.80
N LYS A 351 -22.51 -14.55 3.39
CA LYS A 351 -23.66 -13.98 2.66
C LYS A 351 -23.34 -12.71 1.84
N THR A 352 -22.09 -12.29 1.84
CA THR A 352 -21.55 -11.11 1.15
C THR A 352 -21.14 -11.37 -0.29
N THR A 353 -21.10 -12.64 -0.74
CA THR A 353 -20.55 -13.02 -2.05
C THR A 353 -21.62 -13.69 -2.92
N LEU A 354 -21.82 -13.16 -4.12
CA LEU A 354 -22.75 -13.68 -5.12
C LEU A 354 -22.02 -14.13 -6.39
N LEU A 355 -22.48 -15.23 -6.97
CA LEU A 355 -22.11 -15.66 -8.32
C LEU A 355 -23.31 -15.45 -9.24
N ALA A 356 -23.20 -14.55 -10.21
CA ALA A 356 -24.19 -14.37 -11.26
C ALA A 356 -23.74 -15.05 -12.55
N LYS A 357 -24.64 -15.77 -13.22
CA LYS A 357 -24.42 -16.35 -14.55
C LYS A 357 -25.55 -15.97 -15.49
N ALA A 358 -25.21 -15.77 -16.75
CA ALA A 358 -26.19 -15.49 -17.79
C ALA A 358 -25.91 -16.28 -19.08
N ARG A 359 -26.97 -16.62 -19.79
CA ARG A 359 -26.91 -17.28 -21.10
C ARG A 359 -27.94 -16.71 -22.06
N ALA A 360 -27.59 -16.63 -23.33
CA ALA A 360 -28.48 -16.21 -24.41
C ALA A 360 -28.27 -17.12 -25.63
N ALA A 361 -29.26 -17.20 -26.51
CA ALA A 361 -29.17 -18.02 -27.72
C ALA A 361 -27.96 -17.61 -28.57
N ASN A 362 -27.25 -18.62 -29.09
CA ASN A 362 -26.09 -18.49 -29.97
C ASN A 362 -24.93 -17.66 -29.39
N ARG A 363 -24.80 -17.62 -28.05
CA ARG A 363 -23.71 -16.94 -27.35
C ARG A 363 -23.09 -17.85 -26.29
N ALA A 364 -21.80 -17.65 -26.03
CA ALA A 364 -21.14 -18.26 -24.89
C ALA A 364 -21.73 -17.69 -23.58
N PRO A 365 -22.01 -18.54 -22.57
CA PRO A 365 -22.50 -18.07 -21.28
C PRO A 365 -21.42 -17.27 -20.54
N GLY A 366 -21.85 -16.34 -19.70
CA GLY A 366 -20.98 -15.49 -18.90
C GLY A 366 -21.23 -15.70 -17.42
N ALA A 367 -20.21 -15.41 -16.61
CA ALA A 367 -20.30 -15.44 -15.16
C ALA A 367 -19.48 -14.32 -14.54
N SER A 368 -19.92 -13.83 -13.38
CA SER A 368 -19.23 -12.79 -12.63
C SER A 368 -19.52 -12.94 -11.14
N TRP A 369 -18.47 -12.77 -10.34
CA TRP A 369 -18.58 -12.65 -8.90
C TRP A 369 -18.88 -11.20 -8.52
N PHE A 370 -19.81 -11.03 -7.60
CA PHE A 370 -20.17 -9.73 -7.04
C PHE A 370 -20.17 -9.82 -5.52
N THR A 371 -19.36 -9.00 -4.89
CA THR A 371 -19.17 -8.99 -3.45
C THR A 371 -19.83 -7.76 -2.83
N ILE A 372 -19.90 -7.75 -1.50
CA ILE A 372 -20.34 -6.57 -0.77
C ILE A 372 -19.43 -5.35 -1.00
N PHE A 373 -18.16 -5.56 -1.35
CA PHE A 373 -17.23 -4.48 -1.69
C PHE A 373 -17.63 -3.79 -2.99
N ASP A 374 -18.05 -4.56 -4.00
CA ASP A 374 -18.56 -4.01 -5.25
C ASP A 374 -19.81 -3.16 -5.00
N ALA A 375 -20.70 -3.63 -4.12
CA ALA A 375 -21.87 -2.86 -3.70
C ALA A 375 -21.48 -1.56 -3.01
N PHE A 376 -20.51 -1.60 -2.09
CA PHE A 376 -20.01 -0.40 -1.42
C PHE A 376 -19.38 0.59 -2.40
N GLU A 377 -18.54 0.15 -3.32
CA GLU A 377 -17.95 1.06 -4.31
C GLU A 377 -19.02 1.66 -5.22
N GLN A 378 -19.96 0.85 -5.71
CA GLN A 378 -21.05 1.37 -6.55
C GLN A 378 -21.88 2.42 -5.81
N LYS A 379 -22.16 2.24 -4.51
CA LYS A 379 -22.92 3.24 -3.74
C LYS A 379 -22.07 4.44 -3.33
N ALA A 380 -21.01 4.19 -2.57
CA ALA A 380 -20.25 5.23 -1.86
C ALA A 380 -19.29 5.99 -2.78
N VAL A 381 -18.78 5.34 -3.84
CA VAL A 381 -17.83 5.95 -4.77
C VAL A 381 -18.53 6.44 -6.03
N GLN A 382 -19.49 5.67 -6.56
CA GLN A 382 -20.13 5.97 -7.84
C GLN A 382 -21.54 6.58 -7.70
N GLY A 383 -22.06 6.70 -6.48
CA GLY A 383 -23.39 7.29 -6.23
C GLY A 383 -24.55 6.46 -6.80
N GLN A 384 -24.36 5.16 -7.08
CA GLN A 384 -25.43 4.34 -7.66
C GLN A 384 -26.51 4.04 -6.64
N SER A 385 -27.77 4.28 -7.02
CA SER A 385 -28.94 3.93 -6.21
C SER A 385 -29.34 2.45 -6.32
N MET A 386 -28.78 1.74 -7.30
CA MET A 386 -29.09 0.34 -7.64
C MET A 386 -27.77 -0.37 -7.95
N PHE A 387 -27.56 -1.54 -7.34
CA PHE A 387 -26.34 -2.32 -7.61
C PHE A 387 -26.45 -3.03 -8.95
N THR A 388 -25.41 -2.97 -9.77
CA THR A 388 -25.39 -3.56 -11.10
C THR A 388 -24.27 -4.59 -11.22
N ILE A 389 -24.63 -5.81 -11.62
CA ILE A 389 -23.70 -6.88 -12.00
C ILE A 389 -23.71 -6.95 -13.53
N ASP A 390 -22.64 -6.50 -14.16
CA ASP A 390 -22.52 -6.53 -15.61
C ASP A 390 -22.05 -7.91 -16.10
N LEU A 391 -22.78 -8.47 -17.08
CA LEU A 391 -22.45 -9.72 -17.76
C LEU A 391 -22.48 -9.52 -19.29
N ALA A 392 -21.30 -9.43 -19.89
CA ALA A 392 -21.13 -9.35 -21.33
C ALA A 392 -21.02 -10.75 -21.96
N LEU A 393 -22.04 -11.15 -22.73
CA LEU A 393 -22.12 -12.41 -23.46
C LEU A 393 -21.66 -12.19 -24.91
N GLY A 394 -20.77 -13.04 -25.41
CA GLY A 394 -20.23 -12.91 -26.76
C GLY A 394 -20.16 -14.25 -27.47
N SER A 395 -19.56 -14.23 -28.66
CA SER A 395 -19.13 -15.46 -29.33
C SER A 395 -18.18 -16.26 -28.43
N ALA A 396 -18.18 -17.58 -28.57
CA ALA A 396 -17.17 -18.40 -27.91
C ALA A 396 -15.80 -17.98 -28.45
N ASP A 397 -14.93 -17.54 -27.55
CA ASP A 397 -13.55 -17.21 -27.85
C ASP A 397 -12.65 -17.99 -26.90
N ALA A 398 -11.71 -18.72 -27.47
CA ALA A 398 -10.73 -19.52 -26.78
C ALA A 398 -9.29 -19.09 -27.12
N THR A 399 -9.14 -18.03 -27.90
CA THR A 399 -7.84 -17.50 -28.29
C THR A 399 -7.40 -16.49 -27.22
N PRO A 400 -6.26 -16.70 -26.54
CA PRO A 400 -5.76 -15.71 -25.60
C PRO A 400 -5.18 -14.49 -26.32
N PRO A 401 -5.14 -13.33 -25.65
CA PRO A 401 -4.44 -12.16 -26.17
C PRO A 401 -2.97 -12.45 -26.47
N ILE A 402 -2.39 -11.74 -27.44
CA ILE A 402 -0.95 -11.72 -27.68
C ILE A 402 -0.38 -10.51 -26.94
N VAL A 403 0.58 -10.75 -26.05
CA VAL A 403 1.21 -9.72 -25.22
C VAL A 403 2.70 -9.65 -25.54
N SER A 404 3.20 -8.43 -25.73
CA SER A 404 4.63 -8.14 -25.77
C SER A 404 4.95 -6.92 -24.92
N LEU A 405 6.16 -6.88 -24.36
CA LEU A 405 6.60 -5.83 -23.47
C LEU A 405 7.97 -5.31 -23.90
N ALA A 406 8.02 -4.02 -24.28
CA ALA A 406 9.25 -3.27 -24.40
C ALA A 406 9.46 -2.44 -23.12
N ALA A 407 10.15 -3.02 -22.13
CA ALA A 407 10.65 -2.29 -20.96
C ALA A 407 12.13 -1.95 -21.15
N PRO A 408 12.63 -0.84 -20.58
CA PRO A 408 14.05 -0.52 -20.65
C PRO A 408 14.88 -1.53 -19.86
N SER A 409 16.09 -1.84 -20.33
CA SER A 409 17.00 -2.76 -19.63
C SER A 409 17.55 -2.18 -18.32
N MET A 410 17.52 -0.86 -18.17
CA MET A 410 17.99 -0.13 -16.99
C MET A 410 17.01 0.96 -16.57
N ALA A 411 16.93 1.20 -15.27
CA ALA A 411 16.25 2.33 -14.65
C ALA A 411 17.07 2.84 -13.44
N THR A 412 16.69 3.99 -12.87
CA THR A 412 17.36 4.57 -11.70
C THR A 412 16.34 4.88 -10.62
N VAL A 413 16.66 4.56 -9.37
CA VAL A 413 15.79 4.89 -8.22
C VAL A 413 15.40 6.37 -8.25
N GLY A 414 14.11 6.66 -8.10
CA GLY A 414 13.57 8.02 -8.08
C GLY A 414 13.44 8.68 -9.45
N GLN A 415 13.80 8.01 -10.55
CA GLN A 415 13.66 8.53 -11.91
C GLN A 415 12.48 7.88 -12.65
N LEU A 416 11.72 8.71 -13.38
CA LEU A 416 10.56 8.26 -14.14
C LEU A 416 11.01 7.40 -15.34
N THR A 417 10.44 6.21 -15.45
CA THR A 417 10.73 5.21 -16.49
C THR A 417 9.45 4.85 -17.23
N VAL A 418 9.43 4.95 -18.57
CA VAL A 418 8.23 4.66 -19.36
C VAL A 418 8.13 3.16 -19.67
N ILE A 419 6.91 2.61 -19.55
CA ILE A 419 6.57 1.24 -19.89
C ILE A 419 5.44 1.25 -20.92
N ALA A 420 5.64 0.56 -22.04
CA ALA A 420 4.70 0.52 -23.16
C ALA A 420 4.53 -0.93 -23.66
N PRO A 421 3.58 -1.70 -23.11
CA PRO A 421 3.22 -2.99 -23.68
C PRO A 421 2.46 -2.85 -24.99
N ALA A 422 2.62 -3.83 -25.88
CA ALA A 422 1.75 -4.01 -27.04
C ALA A 422 0.91 -5.27 -26.83
N VAL A 423 -0.41 -5.09 -26.88
CA VAL A 423 -1.40 -6.14 -26.64
C VAL A 423 -2.43 -6.11 -27.75
N VAL A 424 -2.66 -7.26 -28.37
CA VAL A 424 -3.67 -7.46 -29.41
C VAL A 424 -4.42 -8.76 -29.16
N ASP A 425 -5.65 -8.83 -29.65
CA ASP A 425 -6.51 -9.99 -29.55
C ASP A 425 -7.50 -10.00 -30.73
N ASN A 426 -7.98 -11.18 -31.15
CA ASN A 426 -8.92 -11.32 -32.28
C ASN A 426 -10.35 -10.87 -31.96
N ALA A 427 -10.79 -10.94 -30.70
CA ALA A 427 -12.09 -10.47 -30.24
C ALA A 427 -12.00 -9.20 -29.37
N GLY A 428 -10.78 -8.74 -29.11
CA GLY A 428 -10.52 -7.49 -28.41
C GLY A 428 -10.07 -7.70 -26.97
N VAL A 429 -9.34 -6.72 -26.45
CA VAL A 429 -8.71 -6.79 -25.13
C VAL A 429 -9.65 -6.14 -24.12
N TRP A 430 -10.04 -6.89 -23.08
CA TRP A 430 -10.86 -6.38 -21.99
C TRP A 430 -10.06 -5.54 -21.00
N GLY A 431 -8.80 -5.91 -20.80
CA GLY A 431 -7.86 -5.00 -20.19
C GLY A 431 -6.43 -5.51 -20.21
N VAL A 432 -5.54 -4.60 -19.83
CA VAL A 432 -4.10 -4.81 -19.73
C VAL A 432 -3.64 -4.34 -18.38
N LYS A 433 -2.78 -5.13 -17.74
CA LYS A 433 -2.19 -4.78 -16.46
C LYS A 433 -0.67 -4.86 -16.55
N VAL A 434 -0.02 -3.80 -16.07
CA VAL A 434 1.43 -3.75 -15.93
C VAL A 434 1.74 -3.86 -14.44
N LEU A 435 2.50 -4.89 -14.11
CA LEU A 435 2.92 -5.26 -12.77
C LEU A 435 4.42 -5.04 -12.65
N GLY A 436 4.83 -4.47 -11.54
CA GLY A 436 6.24 -4.38 -11.16
C GLY A 436 6.66 -5.59 -10.36
N ARG A 437 7.68 -5.37 -9.53
CA ARG A 437 8.12 -6.34 -8.52
C ARG A 437 6.94 -6.79 -7.64
N ASP A 438 6.92 -8.07 -7.28
CA ASP A 438 5.95 -8.71 -6.36
C ASP A 438 4.48 -8.60 -6.80
N SER A 439 4.23 -8.58 -8.11
CA SER A 439 2.89 -8.42 -8.70
C SER A 439 2.16 -7.14 -8.26
N ILE A 440 2.91 -6.10 -7.89
CA ILE A 440 2.34 -4.80 -7.52
C ILE A 440 1.92 -4.06 -8.78
N PRO A 441 0.67 -3.53 -8.84
CA PRO A 441 0.20 -2.83 -10.02
C PRO A 441 1.00 -1.55 -10.20
N ILE A 442 1.61 -1.40 -11.38
CA ILE A 442 2.09 -0.10 -11.85
C ILE A 442 0.90 0.62 -12.51
N CYS A 443 0.19 -0.09 -13.41
CA CYS A 443 -0.86 0.50 -14.25
C CYS A 443 -1.91 -0.55 -14.63
N THR A 444 -3.16 -0.10 -14.80
CA THR A 444 -4.25 -0.89 -15.38
C THR A 444 -4.93 -0.10 -16.48
N PHE A 445 -5.25 -0.76 -17.59
CA PHE A 445 -5.91 -0.18 -18.75
C PHE A 445 -7.16 -0.99 -19.10
N THR A 446 -8.23 -0.30 -19.47
CA THR A 446 -9.46 -0.88 -20.02
C THR A 446 -9.64 -0.59 -21.51
N ALA A 447 -8.76 0.24 -22.08
CA ALA A 447 -8.70 0.56 -23.50
C ALA A 447 -7.28 1.05 -23.89
N PRO A 448 -6.84 0.89 -25.14
CA PRO A 448 -5.59 1.46 -25.64
C PRO A 448 -5.67 3.00 -25.74
N PRO A 449 -4.53 3.73 -25.73
CA PRO A 449 -3.15 3.25 -25.77
C PRO A 449 -2.61 2.77 -24.41
N TYR A 450 -1.86 1.66 -24.42
CA TYR A 450 -1.27 1.07 -23.22
C TYR A 450 0.13 1.66 -22.98
N THR A 451 0.19 2.77 -22.26
CA THR A 451 1.46 3.42 -21.90
C THR A 451 1.37 4.00 -20.50
N CYS A 452 2.40 3.80 -19.69
CA CYS A 452 2.46 4.44 -18.39
C CYS A 452 3.88 4.64 -17.87
N SER A 453 3.98 5.33 -16.74
CA SER A 453 5.25 5.66 -16.11
C SER A 453 5.42 4.93 -14.78
N TRP A 454 6.63 4.47 -14.54
CA TRP A 454 7.05 3.74 -13.36
C TRP A 454 8.28 4.43 -12.76
N THR A 455 8.25 4.72 -11.47
CA THR A 455 9.41 5.27 -10.75
C THR A 455 9.88 4.21 -9.75
N PRO A 456 11.01 3.52 -9.99
CA PRO A 456 11.48 2.54 -9.04
C PRO A 456 11.96 3.20 -7.75
N THR A 457 11.71 2.54 -6.63
CA THR A 457 12.06 3.06 -5.29
C THR A 457 13.23 2.33 -4.65
N SER A 458 13.69 1.23 -5.25
CA SER A 458 14.83 0.44 -4.75
C SER A 458 15.68 -0.10 -5.90
N PRO A 459 17.01 -0.18 -5.71
CA PRO A 459 17.91 -0.75 -6.71
C PRO A 459 17.72 -2.28 -6.84
N GLY A 460 18.40 -2.88 -7.82
CA GLY A 460 18.38 -4.31 -8.10
C GLY A 460 17.55 -4.68 -9.32
N ALA A 461 17.58 -5.97 -9.69
CA ALA A 461 16.79 -6.49 -10.79
C ALA A 461 15.30 -6.51 -10.43
N GLN A 462 14.46 -5.97 -11.30
CA GLN A 462 13.00 -6.00 -11.19
C GLN A 462 12.40 -6.62 -12.44
N THR A 463 11.50 -7.59 -12.26
CA THR A 463 10.73 -8.14 -13.36
C THR A 463 9.45 -7.34 -13.51
N ILE A 464 9.29 -6.68 -14.65
CA ILE A 464 8.02 -6.08 -15.06
C ILE A 464 7.24 -7.15 -15.80
N ARG A 465 6.01 -7.39 -15.36
CA ARG A 465 5.10 -8.37 -15.96
C ARG A 465 3.89 -7.65 -16.54
N VAL A 466 3.55 -7.94 -17.78
CA VAL A 466 2.31 -7.51 -18.40
C VAL A 466 1.40 -8.71 -18.48
N VAL A 467 0.18 -8.54 -17.98
CA VAL A 467 -0.89 -9.52 -18.16
C VAL A 467 -1.94 -8.84 -19.01
N ALA A 468 -2.53 -9.57 -19.95
CA ALA A 468 -3.73 -9.15 -20.67
C ALA A 468 -4.82 -10.20 -20.51
N VAL A 469 -6.07 -9.74 -20.53
CA VAL A 469 -7.25 -10.61 -20.57
C VAL A 469 -8.21 -10.09 -21.64
N ASP A 470 -8.85 -11.00 -22.35
CA ASP A 470 -9.96 -10.67 -23.23
C ASP A 470 -11.30 -10.68 -22.45
N ALA A 471 -12.39 -10.40 -23.13
CA ALA A 471 -13.71 -10.38 -22.51
C ALA A 471 -14.30 -11.80 -22.30
N ALA A 472 -13.75 -12.83 -22.96
CA ALA A 472 -14.09 -14.23 -22.72
C ALA A 472 -13.43 -14.78 -21.44
N GLY A 473 -12.36 -14.14 -20.96
CA GLY A 473 -11.57 -14.55 -19.81
C GLY A 473 -10.28 -15.28 -20.18
N ASN A 474 -9.91 -15.39 -21.46
CA ASN A 474 -8.61 -15.91 -21.85
C ASN A 474 -7.54 -14.87 -21.48
N SER A 475 -6.39 -15.34 -21.01
CA SER A 475 -5.32 -14.45 -20.53
C SER A 475 -3.95 -14.85 -21.07
N ALA A 476 -3.08 -13.85 -21.18
CA ALA A 476 -1.70 -14.04 -21.58
C ALA A 476 -0.77 -13.12 -20.79
N VAL A 477 0.50 -13.49 -20.76
CA VAL A 477 1.53 -12.88 -19.92
C VAL A 477 2.79 -12.64 -20.73
N ALA A 478 3.40 -11.47 -20.58
CA ALA A 478 4.77 -11.20 -20.98
C ALA A 478 5.55 -10.63 -19.79
N SER A 479 6.87 -10.83 -19.76
CA SER A 479 7.72 -10.25 -18.71
C SER A 479 9.02 -9.70 -19.30
N ALA A 480 9.58 -8.68 -18.66
CA ALA A 480 10.88 -8.10 -18.98
C ALA A 480 11.64 -7.79 -17.68
N ASN A 481 12.94 -8.03 -17.68
CA ASN A 481 13.79 -7.70 -16.53
C ASN A 481 14.41 -6.31 -16.73
N VAL A 482 14.33 -5.49 -15.69
CA VAL A 482 14.90 -4.14 -15.63
C VAL A 482 15.90 -4.09 -14.49
N ILE A 483 17.13 -3.67 -14.76
CA ILE A 483 18.13 -3.44 -13.71
C ILE A 483 17.95 -2.02 -13.17
N VAL A 484 17.54 -1.90 -11.92
CA VAL A 484 17.42 -0.60 -11.26
C VAL A 484 18.73 -0.26 -10.56
N ASN A 485 19.33 0.85 -10.95
CA ASN A 485 20.53 1.39 -10.32
C ASN A 485 20.15 2.27 -9.11
N PRO A 486 20.99 2.31 -8.06
CA PRO A 486 20.84 3.30 -7.00
C PRO A 486 20.88 4.72 -7.60
N PRO A 487 20.34 5.73 -6.90
CA PRO A 487 20.53 7.10 -7.35
C PRO A 487 22.04 7.42 -7.36
N SER A 488 22.50 8.25 -8.29
CA SER A 488 23.90 8.69 -8.29
C SER A 488 24.18 9.50 -7.04
N ASP A 489 25.15 9.06 -6.24
CA ASP A 489 25.66 9.85 -5.11
C ASP A 489 26.86 10.68 -5.56
N GLY A 490 26.76 12.00 -5.38
CA GLY A 490 27.79 12.96 -5.79
C GLY A 490 28.31 13.82 -4.65
N VAL A 491 27.93 13.50 -3.40
CA VAL A 491 28.32 14.27 -2.22
C VAL A 491 29.40 13.48 -1.48
N PRO A 492 30.62 14.03 -1.27
CA PRO A 492 31.64 13.35 -0.48
C PRO A 492 31.31 13.30 1.01
N PRO A 493 31.84 12.31 1.76
CA PRO A 493 31.71 12.25 3.20
C PRO A 493 32.20 13.51 3.92
N ALA A 494 31.58 13.89 5.03
CA ALA A 494 32.13 14.86 5.97
C ALA A 494 33.01 14.13 6.99
N VAL A 495 34.28 14.55 7.12
CA VAL A 495 35.26 13.94 8.04
C VAL A 495 35.84 14.95 9.01
N SER A 496 36.05 14.51 10.26
CA SER A 496 36.84 15.24 11.25
C SER A 496 37.89 14.33 11.87
N LEU A 497 39.09 14.87 12.09
CA LEU A 497 40.22 14.16 12.67
C LEU A 497 40.49 14.66 14.08
N SER A 498 40.60 13.73 15.04
CA SER A 498 40.97 14.00 16.42
C SER A 498 42.19 13.18 16.79
N VAL A 499 43.35 13.84 16.82
CA VAL A 499 44.63 13.24 17.19
C VAL A 499 45.28 14.00 18.34
N PRO A 500 46.08 13.34 19.19
CA PRO A 500 46.86 14.03 20.21
C PRO A 500 47.85 15.01 19.56
N PRO A 501 48.10 16.19 20.16
CA PRO A 501 49.11 17.13 19.64
C PRO A 501 50.54 16.58 19.74
N GLY A 502 50.78 15.64 20.67
CA GLY A 502 52.07 14.97 20.82
C GLY A 502 51.95 13.55 21.38
N VAL A 503 52.92 12.70 21.05
CA VAL A 503 53.01 11.27 21.42
C VAL A 503 54.48 10.86 21.59
N ALA A 504 54.77 9.76 22.29
CA ALA A 504 56.13 9.24 22.45
C ALA A 504 56.47 8.17 21.40
N ALA A 505 57.70 8.18 20.88
CA ALA A 505 58.22 7.12 20.03
C ALA A 505 58.21 5.78 20.78
N GLY A 506 57.77 4.70 20.12
CA GLY A 506 57.68 3.36 20.71
C GLY A 506 56.38 3.07 21.48
N MET A 507 55.57 4.08 21.79
CA MET A 507 54.31 3.94 22.52
C MET A 507 53.08 4.02 21.61
N ALA A 508 52.05 3.23 21.88
CA ALA A 508 50.81 3.24 21.10
C ALA A 508 49.99 4.51 21.37
N ALA A 509 49.68 5.25 20.31
CA ALA A 509 48.82 6.44 20.33
C ALA A 509 47.46 6.14 19.70
N ARG A 510 46.41 6.75 20.26
CA ARG A 510 45.04 6.62 19.75
C ARG A 510 44.75 7.69 18.70
N LEU A 511 44.44 7.26 17.49
CA LEU A 511 43.87 8.10 16.43
C LEU A 511 42.35 7.92 16.42
N ALA A 512 41.60 9.01 16.39
CA ALA A 512 40.15 8.98 16.33
C ALA A 512 39.64 9.92 15.24
N ALA A 513 38.53 9.55 14.62
CA ALA A 513 37.87 10.39 13.62
C ALA A 513 36.35 10.26 13.73
N THR A 514 35.64 11.25 13.21
CA THR A 514 34.22 11.12 12.88
C THR A 514 34.06 11.20 11.37
N ALA A 515 33.16 10.40 10.83
CA ALA A 515 32.77 10.47 9.43
C ALA A 515 31.27 10.28 9.31
N SER A 516 30.63 11.07 8.47
CA SER A 516 29.20 11.00 8.16
C SER A 516 28.98 11.36 6.69
N ASP A 517 27.95 10.80 6.08
CA ASP A 517 27.64 10.98 4.67
C ASP A 517 26.12 10.97 4.47
N ASN A 518 25.61 11.52 3.37
CA ASN A 518 24.18 11.53 3.03
C ASN A 518 23.64 10.14 2.71
N VAL A 519 24.46 9.22 2.20
CA VAL A 519 24.09 7.81 1.99
C VAL A 519 24.79 6.93 3.02
N ALA A 520 26.12 6.81 2.95
CA ALA A 520 26.91 6.01 3.88
C ALA A 520 28.41 6.18 3.64
N VAL A 521 29.19 6.16 4.73
CA VAL A 521 30.64 6.00 4.65
C VAL A 521 30.97 4.52 4.46
N ALA A 522 31.58 4.16 3.32
CA ALA A 522 31.93 2.78 3.00
C ALA A 522 33.29 2.36 3.60
N GLU A 523 34.23 3.30 3.69
CA GLU A 523 35.58 3.04 4.19
C GLU A 523 36.21 4.33 4.75
N LEU A 524 36.96 4.20 5.84
CA LEU A 524 37.81 5.24 6.40
C LEU A 524 39.22 4.71 6.62
N LYS A 525 40.23 5.45 6.16
CA LYS A 525 41.65 5.13 6.33
C LYS A 525 42.32 6.18 7.19
N PHE A 526 43.10 5.74 8.17
CA PHE A 526 44.13 6.56 8.79
C PHE A 526 45.44 6.33 8.03
N ILE A 527 46.06 7.40 7.57
CA ILE A 527 47.29 7.40 6.79
C ILE A 527 48.30 8.27 7.54
N VAL A 528 49.47 7.73 7.84
CA VAL A 528 50.55 8.45 8.53
C VAL A 528 51.76 8.52 7.60
N ASP A 529 52.21 9.74 7.30
CA ASP A 529 53.33 10.01 6.39
C ASP A 529 53.19 9.26 5.05
N GLY A 530 51.98 9.27 4.50
CA GLY A 530 51.63 8.60 3.23
C GLY A 530 51.45 7.08 3.31
N ARG A 531 51.54 6.46 4.50
CA ARG A 531 51.33 5.01 4.69
C ARG A 531 50.07 4.73 5.49
N THR A 532 49.20 3.86 4.98
CA THR A 532 47.98 3.45 5.69
C THR A 532 48.33 2.75 7.01
N ALA A 533 47.89 3.33 8.12
CA ALA A 533 47.99 2.76 9.45
C ALA A 533 46.80 1.83 9.75
N CYS A 534 45.58 2.23 9.39
CA CYS A 534 44.36 1.46 9.60
C CYS A 534 43.33 1.70 8.49
N THR A 535 42.47 0.71 8.27
CA THR A 535 41.26 0.79 7.43
C THR A 535 40.07 0.31 8.24
N LEU A 536 39.00 1.10 8.29
CA LEU A 536 37.81 0.87 9.10
C LEU A 536 36.55 1.02 8.22
N ARG A 537 35.54 0.17 8.45
CA ARG A 537 34.28 0.16 7.66
C ARG A 537 33.03 0.53 8.48
N ALA A 538 33.18 0.74 9.78
CA ALA A 538 32.09 1.14 10.68
C ALA A 538 32.62 1.93 11.87
N ALA A 539 31.77 2.81 12.43
CA ALA A 539 32.06 3.52 13.67
C ALA A 539 32.02 2.55 14.88
N PRO A 540 32.80 2.81 15.96
CA PRO A 540 33.65 3.97 16.17
C PRO A 540 34.97 3.91 15.36
N TYR A 541 35.31 5.02 14.68
CA TYR A 541 36.52 5.10 13.85
C TYR A 541 37.76 5.41 14.68
N VAL A 542 38.31 4.36 15.30
CA VAL A 542 39.45 4.45 16.22
C VAL A 542 40.53 3.48 15.79
N CYS A 543 41.78 3.95 15.81
CA CYS A 543 42.97 3.19 15.43
C CYS A 543 44.10 3.41 16.43
N ALA A 544 44.90 2.38 16.70
CA ALA A 544 46.14 2.50 17.45
C ALA A 544 47.32 2.62 16.48
N TRP A 545 48.20 3.59 16.70
CA TRP A 545 49.40 3.84 15.89
C TRP A 545 50.62 4.02 16.79
N THR A 546 51.71 3.30 16.50
CA THR A 546 52.96 3.38 17.26
C THR A 546 54.08 4.00 16.40
N PRO A 547 54.46 5.27 16.63
CA PRO A 547 55.57 5.89 15.90
C PRO A 547 56.91 5.27 16.28
N LYS A 548 57.79 5.05 15.30
CA LYS A 548 59.10 4.40 15.54
C LYS A 548 60.24 5.37 15.81
N ARG A 549 60.10 6.64 15.41
CA ARG A 549 61.17 7.64 15.49
C ARG A 549 60.60 8.99 15.93
N PRO A 550 61.34 9.78 16.72
CA PRO A 550 60.98 11.16 17.01
C PRO A 550 60.92 12.01 15.73
N GLY A 551 60.08 13.05 15.73
CA GLY A 551 59.87 13.92 14.58
C GLY A 551 58.42 14.39 14.45
N ALA A 552 58.09 15.12 13.39
CA ALA A 552 56.70 15.41 13.05
C ALA A 552 56.13 14.26 12.22
N ALA A 553 54.91 13.84 12.52
CA ALA A 553 54.15 12.89 11.71
C ALA A 553 52.90 13.59 11.17
N ASN A 554 52.67 13.52 9.87
CA ASN A 554 51.42 13.97 9.27
C ASN A 554 50.41 12.83 9.29
N VAL A 555 49.32 13.02 10.04
CA VAL A 555 48.21 12.07 10.09
C VAL A 555 47.10 12.62 9.20
N GLU A 556 46.76 11.89 8.15
CA GLU A 556 45.59 12.09 7.31
C GLU A 556 44.53 11.06 7.67
N VAL A 557 43.28 11.49 7.77
CA VAL A 557 42.12 10.62 7.66
C VAL A 557 41.47 10.83 6.31
N ARG A 558 41.17 9.73 5.62
CA ARG A 558 40.50 9.73 4.32
C ARG A 558 39.29 8.82 4.37
N ALA A 559 38.10 9.37 4.18
CA ALA A 559 36.88 8.59 4.06
C ALA A 559 36.40 8.55 2.61
N ALA A 560 35.82 7.42 2.23
CA ALA A 560 35.19 7.19 0.94
C ALA A 560 33.79 6.61 1.15
N ASP A 561 32.84 7.05 0.33
CA ASP A 561 31.54 6.41 0.20
C ASP A 561 31.60 5.22 -0.80
N ALA A 562 30.44 4.61 -1.06
CA ALA A 562 30.33 3.52 -2.03
C ALA A 562 30.31 3.99 -3.50
N ALA A 563 30.05 5.27 -3.76
CA ALA A 563 30.05 5.87 -5.08
C ALA A 563 31.46 6.33 -5.52
N GLY A 564 32.43 6.30 -4.61
CA GLY A 564 33.80 6.70 -4.84
C GLY A 564 34.08 8.17 -4.56
N ASN A 565 33.14 8.90 -3.94
CA ASN A 565 33.40 10.26 -3.46
C ASN A 565 34.29 10.18 -2.22
N VAL A 566 35.25 11.12 -2.12
CA VAL A 566 36.31 11.07 -1.10
C VAL A 566 36.45 12.42 -0.41
N ALA A 567 36.63 12.40 0.90
CA ALA A 567 37.06 13.54 1.69
C ALA A 567 38.23 13.17 2.59
N SER A 568 39.10 14.15 2.84
CA SER A 568 40.27 13.99 3.70
C SER A 568 40.36 15.15 4.70
N ALA A 569 40.91 14.87 5.87
CA ALA A 569 41.36 15.86 6.85
C ALA A 569 42.73 15.45 7.39
N SER A 570 43.59 16.42 7.70
CA SER A 570 44.96 16.15 8.14
C SER A 570 45.33 16.97 9.36
N ALA A 571 46.17 16.40 10.23
CA ALA A 571 46.73 17.06 11.40
C ALA A 571 48.18 16.59 11.60
N ASN A 572 49.02 17.48 12.12
CA ASN A 572 50.40 17.13 12.48
C ASN A 572 50.46 16.72 13.95
N VAL A 573 51.17 15.63 14.22
CA VAL A 573 51.43 15.11 15.55
C VAL A 573 52.93 15.19 15.83
N ARG A 574 53.31 15.74 16.98
CA ARG A 574 54.71 15.76 17.44
C ARG A 574 55.06 14.42 18.09
N VAL A 575 56.06 13.72 17.55
CA VAL A 575 56.63 12.52 18.16
C VAL A 575 57.88 12.88 18.95
N GLU A 576 57.83 12.66 20.25
CA GLU A 576 58.95 12.90 21.17
C GLU A 576 59.79 11.63 21.33
N GLY A 577 61.10 11.80 21.56
CA GLY A 577 61.95 10.69 21.97
C GLY A 577 61.67 10.29 23.41
N LEU A 578 61.70 8.99 23.69
CA LEU A 578 61.70 8.50 25.07
C LEU A 578 62.93 9.07 25.78
N ARG A 579 62.73 9.74 26.92
CA ARG A 579 63.84 10.10 27.79
C ARG A 579 64.32 8.84 28.49
N ALA A 580 65.59 8.82 28.91
CA ALA A 580 66.16 7.69 29.65
C ALA A 580 65.42 7.39 30.99
N GLU A 581 64.53 8.28 31.40
CA GLU A 581 63.75 8.26 32.64
C GLU A 581 62.36 7.60 32.45
N ASP A 582 61.94 7.36 31.20
CA ASP A 582 60.62 6.81 30.81
C ASP A 582 60.69 5.35 30.31
N LEU A 583 61.89 4.74 30.33
CA LEU A 583 62.16 3.31 30.05
C LEU A 583 62.27 2.53 31.37
#